data_AF-A0A8T9ASE6-F1
#
_entry.id   AF-A0A8T9ASE6-F1
#
_cell.length_a   1.000
_cell.length_b   1.000
_cell.length_c   1.000
_cell.angle_alpha   90.00
_cell.angle_beta   90.00
_cell.angle_gamma   90.00
#
_symmetry.space_group_name_H-M   'P 1'
#
loop_
_entity.id
_entity.type
_entity.pdbx_description
1 polymer ?
#
loop_
_entity_poly.entity_id
_entity_poly.type
_entity_poly.pdbx_seq_one_letter_code
_entity_poly.pdbx_strand_id
1 'polypeptide(L)'
;MQIKDVLLAPGNGAFFYDDQEAIKSGAIQDGFVYVGAPATPGFESIRIPAGSLGVGLVLIDDTVVWGDMMNVQYSGAGGRDPVFDINEISSLTSRVVAPRLLDVDASRFRGSCTDVLESLERRLPLAVEYGVSQALLRAAAHLQRKTMAEIICTEFGLVLPTRG
;
A
#
# COMPACT_ATOMS: atom_id res chain seq x y z
N MET A 1 -19.58 13.38 -0.18
CA MET A 1 -19.17 12.04 -0.62
C MET A 1 -18.85 12.04 -2.10
N GLN A 2 -17.60 11.71 -2.47
CA GLN A 2 -17.10 11.69 -3.85
C GLN A 2 -16.64 10.29 -4.31
N ILE A 3 -16.52 9.35 -3.38
CA ILE A 3 -16.25 7.92 -3.63
C ILE A 3 -17.55 7.18 -3.39
N LYS A 4 -17.94 6.30 -4.32
CA LYS A 4 -19.18 5.51 -4.24
C LYS A 4 -18.94 4.02 -4.00
N ASP A 5 -17.74 3.52 -4.30
CA ASP A 5 -17.38 2.13 -4.06
C ASP A 5 -15.85 1.98 -3.93
N VAL A 6 -15.41 0.88 -3.32
CA VAL A 6 -14.00 0.52 -3.12
C VAL A 6 -13.76 -0.88 -3.65
N LEU A 7 -12.83 -1.01 -4.59
CA LEU A 7 -12.44 -2.28 -5.21
C LEU A 7 -11.10 -2.76 -4.65
N LEU A 8 -10.97 -4.08 -4.49
CA LEU A 8 -9.71 -4.72 -4.11
C LEU A 8 -9.32 -5.74 -5.18
N ALA A 9 -8.09 -5.66 -5.67
CA ALA A 9 -7.58 -6.51 -6.75
C ALA A 9 -6.23 -7.11 -6.37
N PRO A 10 -6.12 -8.44 -6.16
CA PRO A 10 -4.84 -9.07 -5.83
C PRO A 10 -3.91 -9.04 -7.04
N GLY A 11 -2.62 -8.87 -6.78
CA GLY A 11 -1.58 -8.84 -7.80
C GLY A 11 -0.26 -9.42 -7.29
N ASN A 12 0.74 -9.41 -8.18
CA ASN A 12 2.11 -9.79 -7.85
C ASN A 12 2.97 -8.54 -7.69
N GLY A 13 3.89 -8.57 -6.74
CA GLY A 13 4.99 -7.64 -6.68
C GLY A 13 6.00 -7.89 -7.81
N ALA A 14 6.85 -6.92 -8.09
CA ALA A 14 7.88 -7.02 -9.12
C ALA A 14 9.12 -7.83 -8.68
N PHE A 15 9.10 -8.40 -7.48
CA PHE A 15 10.22 -9.15 -6.90
C PHE A 15 9.72 -10.21 -5.90
N PHE A 16 10.54 -10.58 -4.92
CA PHE A 16 10.29 -11.60 -3.92
C PHE A 16 10.35 -11.02 -2.52
N TYR A 17 9.64 -11.65 -1.57
CA TYR A 17 9.99 -11.52 -0.18
C TYR A 17 11.08 -12.52 0.15
N ASP A 18 12.14 -12.02 0.78
CA ASP A 18 13.29 -12.81 1.20
C ASP A 18 13.42 -12.75 2.72
N ASP A 19 13.58 -13.90 3.34
CA ASP A 19 13.85 -14.04 4.76
C ASP A 19 15.30 -13.62 5.04
N GLN A 20 15.45 -12.35 5.41
CA GLN A 20 16.76 -11.76 5.65
C GLN A 20 17.53 -12.49 6.77
N GLU A 21 16.84 -12.99 7.79
CA GLU A 21 17.49 -13.62 8.94
C GLU A 21 18.06 -14.99 8.55
N ALA A 22 17.30 -15.79 7.81
CA ALA A 22 17.78 -17.06 7.27
C ALA A 22 18.98 -16.84 6.31
N ILE A 23 18.90 -15.83 5.44
CA ILE A 23 19.99 -15.50 4.50
C ILE A 23 21.25 -15.07 5.26
N LYS A 24 21.13 -14.18 6.25
CA LYS A 24 22.25 -13.75 7.09
C LYS A 24 22.86 -14.89 7.91
N SER A 25 22.04 -15.88 8.27
CA SER A 25 22.47 -17.09 8.98
C SER A 25 23.17 -18.11 8.06
N GLY A 26 23.39 -17.78 6.79
CA GLY A 26 24.15 -18.62 5.86
C GLY A 26 23.30 -19.57 5.03
N ALA A 27 22.04 -19.23 4.73
CA ALA A 27 21.22 -20.01 3.82
C ALA A 27 21.94 -20.29 2.49
N ILE A 28 21.90 -21.54 2.04
CA ILE A 28 22.55 -21.98 0.81
C ILE A 28 21.67 -21.60 -0.37
N GLN A 29 22.25 -20.96 -1.38
CA GLN A 29 21.55 -20.65 -2.63
C GLN A 29 21.66 -21.83 -3.61
N ASP A 30 20.54 -22.27 -4.16
CA ASP A 30 20.47 -23.26 -5.24
C ASP A 30 19.78 -22.62 -6.44
N GLY A 31 20.59 -22.22 -7.42
CA GLY A 31 20.13 -21.41 -8.55
C GLY A 31 19.49 -20.09 -8.08
N PHE A 32 18.18 -19.96 -8.29
CA PHE A 32 17.42 -18.76 -7.90
C PHE A 32 16.73 -18.85 -6.52
N VAL A 33 16.70 -20.05 -5.91
CA VAL A 33 16.04 -20.27 -4.62
C VAL A 33 17.07 -20.39 -3.49
N TYR A 34 16.59 -20.30 -2.25
CA TYR A 34 17.38 -20.61 -1.06
C TYR A 34 16.88 -21.91 -0.44
N VAL A 35 17.81 -22.76 0.00
CA VAL A 35 17.55 -24.06 0.61
C VAL A 35 17.63 -23.94 2.13
N GLY A 36 16.68 -24.56 2.81
CA GLY A 36 16.59 -24.60 4.27
C GLY A 36 15.24 -24.13 4.79
N ALA A 37 15.13 -24.03 6.11
CA ALA A 37 13.95 -23.50 6.77
C ALA A 37 14.03 -21.96 6.89
N PRO A 38 12.92 -21.24 6.74
CA PRO A 38 12.87 -19.83 7.11
C PRO A 38 13.05 -19.65 8.63
N ALA A 39 13.59 -18.50 9.03
CA ALA A 39 13.80 -18.06 10.39
C ALA A 39 12.81 -16.96 10.82
N THR A 40 12.21 -16.24 9.86
CA THR A 40 11.28 -15.14 10.11
C THR A 40 9.82 -15.64 10.09
N PRO A 41 8.99 -15.33 11.11
CA PRO A 41 7.58 -15.74 11.14
C PRO A 41 6.79 -15.26 9.91
N GLY A 42 5.94 -16.14 9.37
CA GLY A 42 5.09 -15.86 8.21
C GLY A 42 5.72 -16.26 6.86
N PHE A 43 6.99 -16.63 6.82
CA PHE A 43 7.60 -17.22 5.63
C PHE A 43 7.34 -18.74 5.58
N GLU A 44 6.93 -19.24 4.41
CA GLU A 44 6.82 -20.68 4.12
C GLU A 44 8.12 -21.25 3.54
N SER A 45 8.89 -20.40 2.87
CA SER A 45 10.25 -20.68 2.37
C SER A 45 11.10 -19.41 2.48
N ILE A 46 12.43 -19.56 2.45
CA ILE A 46 13.36 -18.42 2.60
C ILE A 46 13.14 -17.35 1.51
N ARG A 47 12.67 -17.74 0.33
CA ARG A 47 12.23 -16.83 -0.74
C ARG A 47 10.81 -17.21 -1.14
N ILE A 48 9.90 -16.24 -1.18
CA ILE A 48 8.52 -16.39 -1.66
C ILE A 48 8.17 -15.27 -2.65
N PRO A 49 7.27 -15.50 -3.64
CA PRO A 49 6.81 -14.43 -4.52
C PRO A 49 6.22 -13.27 -3.72
N ALA A 50 6.59 -12.02 -4.06
CA ALA A 50 5.98 -10.86 -3.41
C ALA A 50 4.53 -10.69 -3.90
N GLY A 51 3.63 -10.36 -2.98
CA GLY A 51 2.25 -10.01 -3.28
C GLY A 51 2.04 -8.50 -3.42
N SER A 52 0.94 -8.12 -4.06
CA SER A 52 0.38 -6.77 -3.98
C SER A 52 -1.14 -6.83 -3.88
N LEU A 53 -1.74 -5.77 -3.35
CA LEU A 53 -3.19 -5.58 -3.36
C LEU A 53 -3.52 -4.18 -3.85
N GLY A 54 -4.11 -4.09 -5.04
CA GLY A 54 -4.61 -2.83 -5.57
C GLY A 54 -5.88 -2.39 -4.81
N VAL A 55 -5.95 -1.11 -4.46
CA VAL A 55 -7.15 -0.44 -3.94
C VAL A 55 -7.67 0.57 -4.95
N GLY A 56 -8.83 0.26 -5.53
CA GLY A 56 -9.52 1.10 -6.48
C GLY A 56 -10.60 1.93 -5.78
N LEU A 57 -10.62 3.24 -6.01
CA LEU A 57 -11.68 4.12 -5.55
C LEU A 57 -12.57 4.45 -6.75
N VAL A 58 -13.81 3.97 -6.72
CA VAL A 58 -14.82 4.29 -7.73
C VAL A 58 -15.41 5.65 -7.37
N LEU A 59 -15.19 6.64 -8.21
CA LEU A 59 -15.66 8.01 -7.99
C LEU A 59 -17.09 8.19 -8.49
N ILE A 60 -17.73 9.30 -8.10
CA ILE A 60 -19.10 9.63 -8.50
C ILE A 60 -19.31 9.75 -10.01
N ASP A 61 -18.25 10.00 -10.79
CA ASP A 61 -18.27 10.09 -12.25
C ASP A 61 -17.90 8.77 -12.94
N ASP A 62 -17.97 7.65 -12.23
CA ASP A 62 -17.61 6.30 -12.68
C ASP A 62 -16.10 6.07 -12.95
N THR A 63 -15.25 7.08 -12.76
CA THR A 63 -13.80 6.89 -12.84
C THR A 63 -13.30 6.02 -11.70
N VAL A 64 -12.39 5.10 -11.99
CA VAL A 64 -11.67 4.33 -10.98
C VAL A 64 -10.21 4.77 -10.92
N VAL A 65 -9.80 5.26 -9.76
CA VAL A 65 -8.40 5.59 -9.47
C VAL A 65 -7.79 4.56 -8.52
N TRP A 66 -6.49 4.27 -8.68
CA TRP A 66 -5.85 3.12 -8.04
C TRP A 66 -4.61 3.48 -7.24
N GLY A 67 -4.44 2.86 -6.08
CA GLY A 67 -3.16 2.78 -5.39
C GLY A 67 -2.80 1.34 -5.11
N ASP A 68 -1.52 1.05 -4.93
CA ASP A 68 -1.03 -0.31 -4.75
C ASP A 68 -0.44 -0.51 -3.35
N MET A 69 -1.02 -1.46 -2.60
CA MET A 69 -0.47 -1.91 -1.33
C MET A 69 0.57 -2.98 -1.58
N MET A 70 1.77 -2.76 -1.04
CA MET A 70 2.91 -3.67 -1.18
C MET A 70 3.87 -3.49 -0.01
N ASN A 71 4.68 -4.50 0.26
CA ASN A 71 5.74 -4.47 1.28
C ASN A 71 7.13 -4.61 0.63
N VAL A 72 8.18 -4.37 1.40
CA VAL A 72 9.58 -4.44 0.95
C VAL A 72 10.06 -5.89 0.86
N GLN A 73 11.16 -6.10 0.12
CA GLN A 73 11.81 -7.41 -0.04
C GLN A 73 12.06 -8.13 1.30
N TYR A 74 12.63 -7.43 2.29
CA TYR A 74 12.91 -8.00 3.61
C TYR A 74 11.77 -7.72 4.60
N SER A 75 10.56 -8.16 4.23
CA SER A 75 9.36 -8.07 5.07
C SER A 75 9.57 -8.81 6.40
N GLY A 76 9.05 -8.28 7.51
CA GLY A 76 9.24 -8.87 8.85
C GLY A 76 10.63 -8.67 9.48
N ALA A 77 11.63 -8.17 8.74
CA ALA A 77 12.97 -7.96 9.26
C ALA A 77 13.15 -6.59 9.94
N GLY A 78 13.83 -6.57 11.09
CA GLY A 78 14.34 -5.34 11.72
C GLY A 78 13.25 -4.37 12.18
N GLY A 79 12.15 -4.88 12.74
CA GLY A 79 11.02 -4.07 13.23
C GLY A 79 10.05 -3.61 12.14
N ARG A 80 10.20 -4.11 10.91
CA ARG A 80 9.20 -3.94 9.85
C ARG A 80 7.93 -4.72 10.16
N ASP A 81 6.84 -4.30 9.52
CA ASP A 81 5.60 -5.05 9.54
C ASP A 81 5.82 -6.50 9.05
N PRO A 82 5.00 -7.47 9.49
CA PRO A 82 5.08 -8.87 9.08
C PRO A 82 5.05 -9.08 7.56
N VAL A 83 5.27 -10.32 7.12
CA VAL A 83 5.08 -10.73 5.72
C VAL A 83 3.70 -10.27 5.22
N PHE A 84 3.66 -9.72 4.01
CA PHE A 84 2.44 -9.20 3.42
C PHE A 84 1.54 -10.36 2.97
N ASP A 85 0.53 -10.67 3.78
CA ASP A 85 -0.53 -11.61 3.42
C ASP A 85 -1.70 -10.89 2.74
N ILE A 86 -1.97 -11.25 1.49
CA ILE A 86 -3.02 -10.60 0.68
C ILE A 86 -4.41 -10.77 1.31
N ASN A 87 -4.71 -11.92 1.92
CA ASN A 87 -6.02 -12.21 2.49
C ASN A 87 -6.25 -11.42 3.78
N GLU A 88 -5.24 -11.37 4.66
CA GLU A 88 -5.30 -10.58 5.89
C GLU A 88 -5.44 -9.09 5.58
N ILE A 89 -4.64 -8.57 4.65
CA ILE A 89 -4.67 -7.17 4.23
C ILE A 89 -5.99 -6.83 3.52
N SER A 90 -6.51 -7.72 2.68
CA SER A 90 -7.82 -7.54 2.03
C SER A 90 -8.95 -7.51 3.06
N SER A 91 -8.94 -8.43 4.03
CA SER A 91 -9.93 -8.48 5.11
C SER A 91 -9.87 -7.24 6.01
N LEU A 92 -8.68 -6.78 6.38
CA LEU A 92 -8.48 -5.54 7.14
C LEU A 92 -8.99 -4.33 6.35
N THR A 93 -8.59 -4.20 5.09
CA THR A 93 -8.99 -3.08 4.23
C THR A 93 -10.50 -3.02 4.08
N SER A 94 -11.13 -4.14 3.79
CA SER A 94 -12.60 -4.22 3.61
C SER A 94 -13.37 -3.84 4.87
N ARG A 95 -12.92 -4.29 6.05
CA ARG A 95 -13.64 -4.08 7.32
C ARG A 95 -13.40 -2.71 7.93
N VAL A 96 -12.20 -2.17 7.79
CA VAL A 96 -11.76 -0.98 8.54
C VAL A 96 -11.57 0.23 7.64
N VAL A 97 -10.93 0.06 6.49
CA VAL A 97 -10.47 1.18 5.66
C VAL A 97 -11.55 1.59 4.65
N ALA A 98 -12.21 0.63 4.00
CA ALA A 98 -13.24 0.91 2.99
C ALA A 98 -14.40 1.75 3.53
N PRO A 99 -14.96 1.50 4.74
CA PRO A 99 -15.99 2.38 5.30
C PRO A 99 -15.53 3.83 5.49
N ARG A 100 -14.27 4.03 5.90
CA ARG A 100 -13.70 5.39 6.07
C ARG A 100 -13.47 6.08 4.73
N LEU A 101 -13.00 5.33 3.72
CA LEU A 101 -12.84 5.84 2.37
C LEU A 101 -14.17 6.36 1.79
N LEU A 102 -15.28 5.69 2.11
CA LEU A 102 -16.61 6.10 1.68
C LEU A 102 -17.12 7.36 2.41
N ASP A 103 -16.54 7.74 3.55
CA ASP A 103 -17.01 8.85 4.40
C ASP A 103 -16.17 10.14 4.28
N VAL A 104 -15.16 10.16 3.42
CA VAL A 104 -14.29 11.35 3.23
C VAL A 104 -14.60 12.18 1.99
N ASP A 105 -14.20 13.45 2.05
CA ASP A 105 -14.08 14.31 0.87
C ASP A 105 -12.73 14.08 0.19
N ALA A 106 -12.72 13.20 -0.81
CA ALA A 106 -11.51 12.78 -1.52
C ALA A 106 -10.81 13.92 -2.30
N SER A 107 -11.42 15.10 -2.43
CA SER A 107 -10.76 16.28 -2.99
C SER A 107 -9.74 16.90 -2.03
N ARG A 108 -9.80 16.61 -0.72
CA ARG A 108 -8.94 17.15 0.33
C ARG A 108 -7.85 16.17 0.74
N PHE A 109 -6.89 15.93 -0.14
CA PHE A 109 -5.88 14.87 -0.02
C PHE A 109 -5.34 14.65 1.40
N ARG A 110 -4.75 15.67 2.03
CA ARG A 110 -4.15 15.52 3.37
C ARG A 110 -5.19 15.22 4.44
N GLY A 111 -6.35 15.87 4.38
CA GLY A 111 -7.46 15.64 5.30
C GLY A 111 -7.99 14.22 5.20
N SER A 112 -8.27 13.76 3.98
CA SER A 112 -8.74 12.39 3.74
C SER A 112 -7.72 11.35 4.20
N CYS A 113 -6.42 11.59 3.99
CA CYS A 113 -5.38 10.69 4.51
C CYS A 113 -5.41 10.61 6.03
N THR A 114 -5.52 11.74 6.73
CA THR A 114 -5.64 11.76 8.20
C THR A 114 -6.85 10.96 8.64
N ASP A 115 -8.03 11.26 8.10
CA ASP A 115 -9.29 10.67 8.57
C ASP A 115 -9.36 9.15 8.27
N VAL A 116 -8.86 8.72 7.11
CA VAL A 116 -8.88 7.30 6.72
C VAL A 116 -7.82 6.50 7.46
N LEU A 117 -6.61 7.04 7.59
CA LEU A 117 -5.45 6.32 8.14
C LEU A 117 -5.29 6.49 9.65
N GLU A 118 -6.18 7.23 10.31
CA GLU A 118 -6.15 7.40 11.76
C GLU A 118 -6.10 6.05 12.48
N SER A 119 -5.14 5.93 13.39
CA SER A 119 -5.00 4.74 14.23
C SER A 119 -6.10 4.73 15.28
N LEU A 120 -6.87 3.64 15.37
CA LEU A 120 -7.77 3.41 16.50
C LEU A 120 -6.97 2.95 17.72
N GLU A 121 -6.53 1.69 17.70
CA GLU A 121 -5.80 1.05 18.81
C GLU A 121 -4.38 0.63 18.42
N ARG A 122 -4.20 0.27 17.15
CA ARG A 122 -2.91 -0.07 16.54
C ARG A 122 -2.82 0.62 15.19
N ARG A 123 -1.60 1.00 14.82
CA ARG A 123 -1.32 1.54 13.49
C ARG A 123 -1.76 0.51 12.42
N LEU A 124 -2.26 1.00 11.30
CA LEU A 124 -2.48 0.16 10.13
C LEU A 124 -1.12 -0.37 9.61
N PRO A 125 -1.10 -1.52 8.92
CA PRO A 125 0.09 -1.94 8.19
C PRO A 125 0.53 -0.85 7.22
N LEU A 126 1.82 -0.54 7.16
CA LEU A 126 2.37 0.50 6.29
C LEU A 126 2.04 0.27 4.82
N ALA A 127 1.92 -0.99 4.39
CA ALA A 127 1.50 -1.32 3.03
C ALA A 127 0.09 -0.78 2.72
N VAL A 128 -0.82 -0.80 3.70
CA VAL A 128 -2.18 -0.22 3.58
C VAL A 128 -2.08 1.29 3.52
N GLU A 129 -1.37 1.93 4.45
CA GLU A 129 -1.18 3.39 4.45
C GLU A 129 -0.58 3.87 3.13
N TYR A 130 0.37 3.12 2.59
CA TYR A 130 1.03 3.39 1.33
C TYR A 130 0.06 3.31 0.13
N GLY A 131 -0.66 2.20 -0.04
CA GLY A 131 -1.59 2.05 -1.17
C GLY A 131 -2.77 3.02 -1.09
N VAL A 132 -3.33 3.21 0.11
CA VAL A 132 -4.50 4.08 0.31
C VAL A 132 -4.15 5.55 0.09
N SER A 133 -3.00 6.02 0.58
CA SER A 133 -2.57 7.41 0.33
C SER A 133 -2.31 7.68 -1.15
N GLN A 134 -1.79 6.71 -1.91
CA GLN A 134 -1.67 6.83 -3.37
C GLN A 134 -3.04 6.97 -4.06
N ALA A 135 -4.01 6.14 -3.66
CA ALA A 135 -5.35 6.17 -4.24
C ALA A 135 -6.06 7.50 -3.95
N LEU A 136 -5.96 7.99 -2.71
CA LEU A 136 -6.47 9.31 -2.31
C LEU A 136 -5.79 10.46 -3.04
N LEU A 137 -4.47 10.40 -3.25
CA LEU A 137 -3.74 11.40 -4.03
C LEU A 137 -4.24 11.46 -5.48
N ARG A 138 -4.47 10.30 -6.10
CA ARG A 138 -5.03 10.22 -7.46
C ARG A 138 -6.48 10.69 -7.51
N ALA A 139 -7.28 10.39 -6.49
CA ALA A 139 -8.65 10.89 -6.39
C ALA A 139 -8.66 12.41 -6.34
N ALA A 140 -7.87 13.01 -5.44
CA ALA A 140 -7.77 14.47 -5.32
C ALA A 140 -7.30 15.12 -6.63
N ALA A 141 -6.29 14.54 -7.27
CA ALA A 141 -5.79 14.99 -8.57
C ALA A 141 -6.89 14.98 -9.64
N HIS A 142 -7.61 13.86 -9.77
CA HIS A 142 -8.71 13.71 -10.72
C HIS A 142 -9.84 14.72 -10.47
N LEU A 143 -10.33 14.79 -9.24
CA LEU A 143 -11.44 15.65 -8.83
C LEU A 143 -11.12 17.14 -8.99
N GLN A 144 -9.87 17.54 -8.75
CA GLN A 144 -9.41 18.92 -8.95
C GLN A 144 -8.93 19.21 -10.38
N ARG A 145 -8.93 18.22 -11.28
CA ARG A 145 -8.37 18.30 -12.64
C ARG A 145 -6.93 18.79 -12.66
N LYS A 146 -6.13 18.26 -11.73
CA LYS A 146 -4.71 18.55 -11.55
C LYS A 146 -3.91 17.26 -11.67
N THR A 147 -2.62 17.40 -11.88
CA THR A 147 -1.66 16.32 -11.70
C THR A 147 -1.45 16.04 -10.21
N MET A 148 -1.02 14.82 -9.88
CA MET A 148 -0.63 14.49 -8.50
C MET A 148 0.50 15.41 -7.99
N ALA A 149 1.42 15.81 -8.87
CA ALA A 149 2.49 16.75 -8.52
C ALA A 149 1.93 18.12 -8.08
N GLU A 150 0.94 18.66 -8.79
CA GLU A 150 0.28 19.91 -8.41
C GLU A 150 -0.47 19.79 -7.08
N ILE A 151 -1.09 18.65 -6.79
CA ILE A 151 -1.70 18.39 -5.48
C ILE A 151 -0.64 18.44 -4.38
N ILE A 152 0.47 17.70 -4.53
CA ILE A 152 1.56 17.70 -3.55
C ILE A 152 2.15 19.10 -3.37
N CYS A 153 2.42 19.82 -4.45
CA CYS A 153 2.94 21.18 -4.36
C CYS A 153 1.98 22.12 -3.61
N THR A 154 0.68 22.03 -3.90
CA THR A 154 -0.33 22.85 -3.22
C THR A 154 -0.42 22.50 -1.72
N GLU A 155 -0.52 21.21 -1.39
CA GLU A 155 -0.75 20.70 -0.04
C GLU A 155 0.46 20.87 0.90
N PHE A 156 1.67 21.00 0.34
CA PHE A 156 2.91 21.15 1.08
C PHE A 156 3.60 22.50 0.87
N GLY A 157 2.96 23.45 0.17
CA GLY A 157 3.52 24.78 -0.07
C GLY A 157 4.81 24.77 -0.91
N LEU A 158 4.92 23.84 -1.86
CA LEU A 158 6.08 23.69 -2.74
C LEU A 158 5.84 24.39 -4.08
N VAL A 159 6.93 24.77 -4.74
CA VAL A 159 6.90 25.31 -6.11
C VAL A 159 6.72 24.18 -7.12
N LEU A 160 5.98 24.43 -8.21
CA LEU A 160 5.86 23.45 -9.30
C LEU A 160 7.21 23.24 -9.99
N PRO A 161 7.57 21.98 -10.31
CA PRO A 161 8.79 21.70 -11.06
C PRO A 161 8.74 22.39 -12.44
N THR A 162 9.72 23.24 -12.73
CA THR A 162 9.95 23.75 -14.07
C THR A 162 10.86 22.80 -14.83
N ARG A 163 10.73 22.74 -16.17
CA ARG A 163 11.77 22.08 -16.97
C ARG A 163 13.06 22.89 -16.80
N GLY A 164 14.09 22.24 -16.25
CA GLY A 164 15.46 22.77 -16.22
C GLY A 164 16.12 22.71 -17.59
#